data_AF-A0A434F0D0-F1
#
_entry.id   AF-A0A434F0D0-F1
#
_cell.length_a   1.000
_cell.length_b   1.000
_cell.length_c   1.000
_cell.angle_alpha   90.00
_cell.angle_beta   90.00
_cell.angle_gamma   90.00
#
_symmetry.space_group_name_H-M   'P 1'
#
loop_
_entity.id
_entity.type
_entity.pdbx_description
1 polymer ?
#
loop_
_entity_poly.entity_id
_entity_poly.type
_entity_poly.pdbx_seq_one_letter_code
_entity_poly.pdbx_strand_id
1 'polypeptide(L)'
;MPARNDPQVYARRLRAVLISSIPVLEARGIVIVLMAGMVGAIAGALVTGMSALVQSMHWLLFDVQPGGRLSAMFSLADPVQAMFPAIGGLLLGLSVIWLRKRKFRTPVDPIEANALYGGRMSLTDTLIIVAQTMISSGFGASVGLEAGYTQIGSGIASRLARAFHLRRNDVRMLVGCGAAGAIAAAFDAPLTGAFYGFELVIGIYSVANVAPVMTAAIAASLTAEMFGGVPFPLELSGLPNLTASEYVPFLLLGLLGGAASIAIMHLVSIVERVFVRLSIDASVRPFIGGIFVGLLGLVTPQVLSSGHGALHREFAMNYALPVVASVFVLKLAASAISLGSG
;
A
#
# COMPACT_ATOMS: atom_id res chain seq x y z
N MET A 1 11.53 5.96 -61.00
CA MET A 1 10.30 5.55 -60.29
C MET A 1 10.65 5.33 -58.83
N PRO A 2 10.03 6.04 -57.87
CA PRO A 2 10.44 6.02 -56.48
C PRO A 2 9.97 4.72 -55.81
N ALA A 3 10.83 4.14 -54.97
CA ALA A 3 10.57 2.93 -54.21
C ALA A 3 9.39 3.13 -53.26
N ARG A 4 8.40 2.24 -53.32
CA ARG A 4 7.28 2.16 -52.38
C ARG A 4 7.82 1.96 -50.95
N ASN A 5 7.61 2.96 -50.09
CA ASN A 5 7.82 2.87 -48.65
C ASN A 5 6.78 1.92 -48.05
N ASP A 6 7.19 0.67 -47.80
CA ASP A 6 6.34 -0.35 -47.20
C ASP A 6 6.43 -0.29 -45.65
N PRO A 7 5.36 0.12 -44.92
CA PRO A 7 5.38 0.32 -43.47
C PRO A 7 5.79 -0.93 -42.68
N GLN A 8 5.55 -2.11 -43.24
CA GLN A 8 5.89 -3.39 -42.60
C GLN A 8 7.40 -3.65 -42.57
N VAL A 9 8.15 -3.11 -43.54
CA VAL A 9 9.62 -3.21 -43.58
C VAL A 9 10.23 -2.31 -42.51
N TYR A 10 9.65 -1.13 -42.28
CA TYR A 10 10.08 -0.22 -41.22
C TYR A 10 9.82 -0.80 -39.83
N ALA A 11 8.64 -1.38 -39.60
CA ALA A 11 8.32 -2.04 -38.33
C ALA A 11 9.23 -3.25 -38.04
N ARG A 12 9.55 -4.05 -39.06
CA ARG A 12 10.50 -5.17 -38.93
C ARG A 12 11.93 -4.70 -38.71
N ARG A 13 12.37 -3.63 -39.38
CA ARG A 13 13.69 -3.02 -39.14
C ARG A 13 13.79 -2.38 -37.77
N LEU A 14 12.75 -1.70 -37.28
CA LEU A 14 12.73 -1.14 -35.91
C LEU A 14 12.83 -2.26 -34.87
N ARG A 15 12.08 -3.35 -35.08
CA ARG A 15 12.13 -4.54 -34.21
C ARG A 15 13.49 -5.22 -34.26
N ALA A 16 14.08 -5.33 -35.45
CA ALA A 16 15.41 -5.90 -35.64
C ALA A 16 16.52 -5.01 -35.03
N VAL A 17 16.39 -3.68 -35.10
CA VAL A 17 17.32 -2.73 -34.45
C VAL A 17 17.16 -2.77 -32.93
N LEU A 18 15.92 -2.83 -32.41
CA LEU A 18 15.66 -3.06 -30.98
C LEU A 18 16.25 -4.38 -30.47
N ILE A 19 16.26 -5.42 -31.30
CA ILE A 19 16.82 -6.74 -30.99
C ILE A 19 18.34 -6.79 -31.28
N SER A 20 18.87 -5.97 -32.19
CA SER A 20 20.31 -5.91 -32.50
C SER A 20 21.09 -4.96 -31.61
N SER A 21 20.42 -4.14 -30.79
CA SER A 21 21.02 -3.37 -29.68
C SER A 21 21.33 -4.23 -28.44
N ILE A 22 21.07 -5.53 -28.51
CA ILE A 22 21.36 -6.52 -27.46
C ILE A 22 22.86 -6.67 -27.10
N PRO A 23 23.87 -6.23 -27.88
CA PRO A 23 25.26 -6.15 -27.40
C PRO A 23 25.49 -5.13 -26.27
N VAL A 24 24.51 -4.29 -25.93
CA VAL A 24 24.55 -3.36 -24.76
C VAL A 24 24.44 -4.12 -23.41
N LEU A 25 24.37 -5.45 -23.43
CA LEU A 25 24.31 -6.33 -22.26
C LEU A 25 25.61 -6.47 -21.45
N GLU A 26 26.72 -5.83 -21.85
CA GLU A 26 27.88 -5.67 -20.95
C GLU A 26 27.63 -4.61 -19.85
N ALA A 27 26.67 -3.70 -20.06
CA ALA A 27 26.20 -2.72 -19.08
C ALA A 27 24.94 -3.20 -18.31
N ARG A 28 24.84 -4.50 -18.05
CA ARG A 28 23.67 -5.16 -17.41
C ARG A 28 23.19 -4.44 -16.14
N GLY A 29 24.11 -3.96 -15.30
CA GLY A 29 23.76 -3.23 -14.08
C GLY A 29 23.07 -1.89 -14.35
N ILE A 30 23.56 -1.11 -15.32
CA ILE A 30 23.01 0.22 -15.66
C ILE A 30 21.59 0.09 -16.20
N VAL A 31 21.35 -0.86 -17.11
CA VAL A 31 20.00 -1.10 -17.66
C VAL A 31 19.01 -1.42 -16.55
N ILE A 32 19.41 -2.26 -15.60
CA ILE A 32 18.56 -2.63 -14.46
C ILE A 32 18.25 -1.42 -13.59
N VAL A 33 19.22 -0.54 -13.32
CA VAL A 33 19.02 0.69 -12.54
C VAL A 33 18.07 1.65 -13.26
N LEU A 34 18.23 1.84 -14.57
CA LEU A 34 17.31 2.67 -15.37
C LEU A 34 15.89 2.12 -15.37
N MET A 35 15.75 0.81 -15.52
CA MET A 35 14.45 0.13 -15.43
C MET A 35 13.83 0.29 -14.04
N ALA A 36 14.63 0.21 -12.98
CA ALA A 36 14.17 0.43 -11.61
C ALA A 36 13.69 1.87 -11.41
N GLY A 37 14.42 2.87 -11.92
CA GLY A 37 13.99 4.27 -11.92
C GLY A 37 12.66 4.48 -12.67
N MET A 38 12.51 3.88 -13.85
CA MET A 38 11.24 3.91 -14.61
C MET A 38 10.09 3.26 -13.83
N VAL A 39 10.33 2.10 -13.22
CA VAL A 39 9.35 1.42 -12.35
C VAL A 39 8.97 2.31 -11.16
N GLY A 40 9.96 2.94 -10.52
CA GLY A 40 9.76 3.89 -9.43
C GLY A 40 8.87 5.06 -9.84
N ALA A 41 9.18 5.72 -10.96
CA ALA A 41 8.37 6.83 -11.46
C ALA A 41 6.91 6.40 -11.76
N ILE A 42 6.72 5.25 -12.40
CA ILE A 42 5.36 4.73 -12.67
C ILE A 42 4.63 4.40 -11.36
N ALA A 43 5.31 3.77 -10.40
CA ALA A 43 4.75 3.47 -9.08
C ALA A 43 4.35 4.76 -8.36
N GLY A 44 5.19 5.80 -8.38
CA GLY A 44 4.90 7.11 -7.80
C GLY A 44 3.64 7.74 -8.38
N ALA A 45 3.52 7.81 -9.71
CA ALA A 45 2.33 8.35 -10.37
C ALA A 45 1.05 7.59 -10.00
N LEU A 46 1.11 6.26 -9.91
CA LEU A 46 -0.05 5.42 -9.60
C LEU A 46 -0.43 5.47 -8.12
N VAL A 47 0.53 5.53 -7.22
CA VAL A 47 0.28 5.72 -5.78
C VAL A 47 -0.36 7.08 -5.52
N THR A 48 0.12 8.15 -6.18
CA THR A 48 -0.52 9.48 -6.11
C THR A 48 -1.95 9.42 -6.64
N GLY A 49 -2.19 8.76 -7.78
CA GLY A 49 -3.54 8.57 -8.32
C GLY A 49 -4.47 7.80 -7.38
N MET A 50 -3.99 6.69 -6.79
CA MET A 50 -4.76 5.92 -5.79
C MET A 50 -5.08 6.76 -4.56
N SER A 51 -4.12 7.52 -4.05
CA SER A 51 -4.29 8.40 -2.89
C SER A 51 -5.33 9.49 -3.18
N ALA A 52 -5.27 10.11 -4.36
CA ALA A 52 -6.22 11.13 -4.79
C ALA A 52 -7.65 10.57 -4.94
N LEU A 53 -7.79 9.36 -5.46
CA LEU A 53 -9.10 8.69 -5.56
C LEU A 53 -9.70 8.41 -4.18
N VAL A 54 -8.90 7.88 -3.25
CA VAL A 54 -9.38 7.61 -1.87
C VAL A 54 -9.70 8.90 -1.13
N GLN A 55 -8.89 9.95 -1.30
CA GLN A 55 -9.19 11.26 -0.74
C GLN A 55 -10.48 11.85 -1.32
N SER A 56 -10.74 11.65 -2.61
CA SER A 56 -11.99 12.07 -3.26
C SER A 56 -13.19 11.30 -2.70
N MET A 57 -13.04 10.01 -2.40
CA MET A 57 -14.06 9.24 -1.69
C MET A 57 -14.29 9.77 -0.28
N HIS A 58 -13.23 10.13 0.45
CA HIS A 58 -13.36 10.75 1.78
C HIS A 58 -14.08 12.10 1.74
N TRP A 59 -13.80 12.92 0.72
CA TRP A 59 -14.55 14.16 0.50
C TRP A 59 -16.03 13.88 0.20
N LEU A 60 -16.34 12.99 -0.75
CA LEU A 60 -17.71 12.68 -1.16
C LEU A 60 -18.56 12.02 -0.06
N LEU A 61 -17.97 11.10 0.70
CA LEU A 61 -18.70 10.29 1.68
C LEU A 61 -18.71 10.97 3.06
N PHE A 62 -17.58 11.52 3.49
CA PHE A 62 -17.41 12.01 4.86
C PHE A 62 -17.33 13.53 4.98
N ASP A 63 -17.44 14.27 3.86
CA ASP A 63 -17.29 15.73 3.80
C ASP A 63 -15.90 16.20 4.30
N VAL A 64 -14.86 15.39 4.05
CA VAL A 64 -13.49 15.74 4.42
C VAL A 64 -12.98 16.84 3.51
N GLN A 65 -12.67 18.00 4.09
CA GLN A 65 -12.13 19.15 3.35
C GLN A 65 -10.82 18.80 2.59
N PRO A 66 -10.53 19.47 1.46
CA PRO A 66 -9.26 19.33 0.76
C PRO A 66 -8.06 19.51 1.70
N GLY A 67 -7.11 18.59 1.67
CA GLY A 67 -5.95 18.57 2.58
C GLY A 67 -6.21 17.96 3.97
N GLY A 68 -7.48 17.76 4.35
CA GLY A 68 -7.85 17.04 5.57
C GLY A 68 -7.72 15.52 5.45
N ARG A 69 -7.75 14.81 6.58
CA ARG A 69 -7.78 13.34 6.64
C ARG A 69 -8.99 12.88 7.42
N LEU A 70 -9.63 11.78 7.01
CA LEU A 70 -10.81 11.23 7.70
C LEU A 70 -10.55 10.98 9.19
N SER A 71 -9.40 10.40 9.53
CA SER A 71 -9.01 10.14 10.93
C SER A 71 -8.60 11.39 11.71
N ALA A 72 -8.52 12.55 11.08
CA ALA A 72 -8.27 13.84 11.72
C ALA A 72 -9.56 14.62 12.04
N MET A 73 -10.76 14.02 11.86
CA MET A 73 -12.06 14.66 12.14
C MET A 73 -12.49 14.51 13.62
N PHE A 74 -13.11 15.54 14.21
CA PHE A 74 -13.48 15.55 15.64
C PHE A 74 -14.66 14.64 15.91
N SER A 75 -15.65 14.75 15.03
CA SER A 75 -16.82 13.88 14.93
C SER A 75 -17.12 13.69 13.45
N LEU A 76 -17.94 12.69 13.14
CA LEU A 76 -18.60 12.64 11.84
C LEU A 76 -19.53 13.86 11.71
N ALA A 77 -19.70 14.36 10.49
CA ALA A 77 -20.58 15.51 10.22
C ALA A 77 -22.05 15.12 10.40
N ASP A 78 -22.39 13.89 10.01
CA ASP A 78 -23.69 13.27 10.19
C ASP A 78 -23.50 11.83 10.72
N PRO A 79 -24.18 11.39 11.79
CA PRO A 79 -24.14 10.02 12.26
C PRO A 79 -24.41 8.95 11.17
N VAL A 80 -25.18 9.28 10.12
CA VAL A 80 -25.44 8.40 8.98
C VAL A 80 -24.15 8.02 8.24
N GLN A 81 -23.10 8.86 8.30
CA GLN A 81 -21.80 8.56 7.69
C GLN A 81 -21.15 7.31 8.29
N ALA A 82 -21.54 6.90 9.50
CA ALA A 82 -21.11 5.63 10.10
C ALA A 82 -21.61 4.38 9.35
N MET A 83 -22.56 4.53 8.41
CA MET A 83 -23.00 3.44 7.54
C MET A 83 -22.04 3.18 6.38
N PHE A 84 -21.15 4.13 6.02
CA PHE A 84 -20.27 3.95 4.87
C PHE A 84 -19.31 2.76 5.00
N PRO A 85 -18.67 2.49 6.15
CA PRO A 85 -17.85 1.28 6.30
C PRO A 85 -18.67 0.00 6.05
N ALA A 86 -19.93 -0.05 6.46
CA ALA A 86 -20.83 -1.18 6.15
C ALA A 86 -21.11 -1.28 4.64
N ILE A 87 -21.40 -0.16 3.97
CA ILE A 87 -21.61 -0.13 2.51
C ILE A 87 -20.34 -0.60 1.76
N GLY A 88 -19.16 -0.14 2.19
CA GLY A 88 -17.88 -0.62 1.67
C GLY A 88 -17.72 -2.13 1.87
N GLY A 89 -18.04 -2.63 3.06
CA GLY A 89 -18.06 -4.05 3.36
C GLY A 89 -19.03 -4.86 2.48
N LEU A 90 -20.20 -4.30 2.16
CA LEU A 90 -21.14 -4.93 1.21
C LEU A 90 -20.52 -5.02 -0.19
N LEU A 91 -19.87 -3.96 -0.67
CA LEU A 91 -19.21 -3.95 -1.99
C LEU A 91 -18.05 -4.97 -2.04
N LEU A 92 -17.25 -5.08 -0.98
CA LEU A 92 -16.23 -6.11 -0.85
C LEU A 92 -16.85 -7.52 -0.85
N GLY A 93 -17.94 -7.70 -0.12
CA GLY A 93 -18.73 -8.93 -0.13
C GLY A 93 -19.22 -9.34 -1.52
N LEU A 94 -19.77 -8.39 -2.28
CA LEU A 94 -20.17 -8.60 -3.67
C LEU A 94 -18.99 -8.95 -4.57
N SER A 95 -17.81 -8.35 -4.32
CA SER A 95 -16.58 -8.71 -5.03
C SER A 95 -16.20 -10.17 -4.80
N VAL A 96 -16.33 -10.69 -3.57
CA VAL A 96 -16.09 -12.10 -3.24
C VAL A 96 -17.05 -13.02 -4.00
N ILE A 97 -18.34 -12.69 -4.06
CA ILE A 97 -19.34 -13.46 -4.82
C ILE A 97 -18.99 -13.46 -6.31
N TRP A 98 -18.62 -12.30 -6.86
CA TRP A 98 -18.25 -12.16 -8.27
C TRP A 98 -17.01 -12.99 -8.61
N LEU A 99 -15.97 -12.94 -7.77
CA LEU A 99 -14.74 -13.72 -7.94
C LEU A 99 -15.03 -15.24 -7.89
N ARG A 100 -15.86 -15.68 -6.94
CA ARG A 100 -16.30 -17.09 -6.81
C ARG A 100 -17.04 -17.56 -8.06
N LYS A 101 -18.00 -16.76 -8.57
CA LYS A 101 -18.78 -17.08 -9.78
C LYS A 101 -17.91 -17.16 -11.03
N ARG A 102 -16.91 -16.28 -11.14
CA ARG A 102 -15.96 -16.27 -12.26
C ARG A 102 -14.82 -17.29 -12.11
N LYS A 103 -14.78 -18.05 -11.00
CA LYS A 103 -13.73 -19.03 -10.67
C LYS A 103 -12.32 -18.43 -10.71
N PHE A 104 -12.19 -17.17 -10.28
CA PHE A 104 -10.86 -16.59 -10.08
C PHE A 104 -10.16 -17.32 -8.93
N ARG A 105 -8.86 -17.55 -9.11
CA ARG A 105 -7.98 -18.00 -8.03
C ARG A 105 -7.76 -16.87 -7.02
N THR A 106 -7.29 -17.21 -5.82
CA THR A 106 -6.83 -16.23 -4.83
C THR A 106 -5.75 -15.34 -5.45
N PRO A 107 -5.89 -14.00 -5.40
CA PRO A 107 -4.85 -13.09 -5.87
C PRO A 107 -3.52 -13.31 -5.13
N VAL A 108 -2.42 -13.21 -5.87
CA VAL A 108 -1.06 -13.39 -5.33
C VAL A 108 -0.45 -12.01 -5.04
N ASP A 109 0.01 -11.80 -3.80
CA ASP A 109 0.69 -10.57 -3.37
C ASP A 109 2.17 -10.52 -3.82
N PRO A 110 2.89 -9.39 -3.67
CA PRO A 110 4.26 -9.27 -4.16
C PRO A 110 5.25 -10.17 -3.42
N ILE A 111 5.02 -10.41 -2.13
CA ILE A 111 5.87 -11.23 -1.25
C ILE A 111 5.76 -12.69 -1.71
N GLU A 112 4.54 -13.21 -1.82
CA GLU A 112 4.28 -14.57 -2.30
C GLU A 112 4.75 -14.72 -3.77
N ALA A 113 4.48 -13.74 -4.63
CA ALA A 113 4.96 -13.73 -6.01
C ALA A 113 6.48 -13.84 -6.08
N ASN A 114 7.20 -13.08 -5.26
CA ASN A 114 8.66 -13.08 -5.26
C ASN A 114 9.24 -14.38 -4.68
N ALA A 115 8.64 -14.92 -3.64
CA ALA A 115 9.08 -16.13 -2.97
C ALA A 115 8.79 -17.40 -3.78
N LEU A 116 7.55 -17.56 -4.27
CA LEU A 116 7.07 -18.82 -4.85
C LEU A 116 7.01 -18.79 -6.39
N TYR A 117 6.72 -17.64 -6.99
CA TYR A 117 6.45 -17.53 -8.43
C TYR A 117 7.54 -16.79 -9.22
N GLY A 118 8.70 -16.52 -8.60
CA GLY A 118 9.82 -15.86 -9.26
C GLY A 118 9.53 -14.42 -9.69
N GLY A 119 8.73 -13.71 -8.92
CA GLY A 119 8.32 -12.33 -9.16
C GLY A 119 7.27 -12.19 -10.26
N ARG A 120 6.62 -13.28 -10.70
CA ARG A 120 5.59 -13.21 -11.75
C ARG A 120 4.24 -12.88 -11.15
N MET A 121 3.74 -11.69 -11.44
CA MET A 121 2.43 -11.22 -10.99
C MET A 121 1.45 -11.14 -12.16
N SER A 122 0.16 -11.30 -11.85
CA SER A 122 -0.96 -11.16 -12.77
C SER A 122 -1.52 -9.74 -12.64
N LEU A 123 -1.67 -9.04 -13.76
CA LEU A 123 -2.28 -7.70 -13.75
C LEU A 123 -3.73 -7.73 -13.26
N THR A 124 -4.45 -8.81 -13.54
CA THR A 124 -5.82 -8.97 -13.05
C THR A 124 -5.85 -9.07 -11.53
N ASP A 125 -4.96 -9.88 -10.95
CA ASP A 125 -4.84 -10.08 -9.50
C ASP A 125 -4.42 -8.75 -8.85
N THR A 126 -3.52 -8.00 -9.48
CA THR A 126 -3.12 -6.65 -9.07
C THR A 126 -4.29 -5.69 -9.05
N LEU A 127 -5.07 -5.60 -10.13
CA LEU A 127 -6.22 -4.68 -10.22
C LEU A 127 -7.32 -5.02 -9.22
N ILE A 128 -7.55 -6.31 -8.96
CA ILE A 128 -8.54 -6.76 -7.97
C ILE A 128 -8.15 -6.28 -6.57
N ILE A 129 -6.92 -6.56 -6.12
CA ILE A 129 -6.46 -6.13 -4.79
C ILE A 129 -6.47 -4.61 -4.68
N VAL A 130 -5.96 -3.89 -5.69
CA VAL A 130 -5.94 -2.42 -5.70
C VAL A 130 -7.34 -1.84 -5.57
N ALA A 131 -8.31 -2.36 -6.32
CA ALA A 131 -9.70 -1.93 -6.23
C ALA A 131 -10.30 -2.24 -4.84
N GLN A 132 -10.09 -3.43 -4.30
CA GLN A 132 -10.57 -3.82 -2.97
C GLN A 132 -9.96 -2.95 -1.87
N THR A 133 -8.67 -2.68 -1.92
CA THR A 133 -7.98 -1.80 -0.96
C THR A 133 -8.49 -0.37 -1.02
N MET A 134 -8.72 0.19 -2.22
CA MET A 134 -9.30 1.53 -2.38
C MET A 134 -10.75 1.58 -1.87
N ILE A 135 -11.58 0.58 -2.17
CA ILE A 135 -12.95 0.50 -1.64
C ILE A 135 -12.92 0.42 -0.11
N SER A 136 -12.13 -0.49 0.45
CA SER A 136 -12.02 -0.69 1.90
C SER A 136 -11.65 0.62 2.62
N SER A 137 -10.52 1.23 2.25
CA SER A 137 -10.04 2.44 2.93
C SER A 137 -10.87 3.69 2.58
N GLY A 138 -11.38 3.78 1.35
CA GLY A 138 -12.21 4.89 0.89
C GLY A 138 -13.57 4.96 1.57
N PHE A 139 -14.18 3.81 1.88
CA PHE A 139 -15.40 3.73 2.68
C PHE A 139 -15.14 3.78 4.20
N GLY A 140 -13.89 3.97 4.62
CA GLY A 140 -13.54 4.24 6.02
C GLY A 140 -13.20 3.01 6.87
N ALA A 141 -13.03 1.82 6.29
CA ALA A 141 -12.52 0.67 7.03
C ALA A 141 -11.16 1.01 7.69
N SER A 142 -10.88 0.45 8.87
CA SER A 142 -9.66 0.76 9.63
C SER A 142 -8.44 0.03 9.09
N VAL A 143 -8.13 0.23 7.82
CA VAL A 143 -7.00 -0.36 7.11
C VAL A 143 -6.38 0.70 6.20
N GLY A 144 -5.05 0.65 6.07
CA GLY A 144 -4.30 1.51 5.16
C GLY A 144 -4.32 0.99 3.72
N LEU A 145 -3.56 1.68 2.86
CA LEU A 145 -3.47 1.44 1.42
C LEU A 145 -2.19 0.73 1.01
N GLU A 146 -1.33 0.36 1.97
CA GLU A 146 0.04 -0.15 1.76
C GLU A 146 0.06 -1.42 0.91
N ALA A 147 -0.88 -2.33 1.17
CA ALA A 147 -1.06 -3.54 0.35
C ALA A 147 -1.42 -3.19 -1.10
N GLY A 148 -2.29 -2.19 -1.31
CA GLY A 148 -2.66 -1.73 -2.66
C GLY A 148 -1.50 -1.04 -3.37
N TYR A 149 -0.76 -0.17 -2.68
CA TYR A 149 0.41 0.53 -3.21
C TYR A 149 1.48 -0.44 -3.68
N THR A 150 1.88 -1.36 -2.81
CA THR A 150 2.89 -2.37 -3.12
C THR A 150 2.40 -3.29 -4.25
N GLN A 151 1.13 -3.68 -4.25
CA GLN A 151 0.56 -4.51 -5.30
C GLN A 151 0.59 -3.84 -6.68
N ILE A 152 0.22 -2.56 -6.79
CA ILE A 152 0.24 -1.85 -8.09
C ILE A 152 1.67 -1.64 -8.59
N GLY A 153 2.58 -1.22 -7.70
CA GLY A 153 3.98 -0.97 -8.04
C GLY A 153 4.67 -2.24 -8.49
N SER A 154 4.57 -3.31 -7.69
CA SER A 154 5.15 -4.61 -8.00
C SER A 154 4.51 -5.30 -9.21
N GLY A 155 3.18 -5.21 -9.36
CA GLY A 155 2.46 -5.81 -10.48
C GLY A 155 2.89 -5.25 -11.83
N ILE A 156 3.06 -3.92 -11.91
CA ILE A 156 3.53 -3.26 -13.13
C ILE A 156 5.00 -3.52 -13.36
N ALA A 157 5.82 -3.50 -12.30
CA ALA A 157 7.22 -3.87 -12.40
C ALA A 157 7.40 -5.28 -12.97
N SER A 158 6.62 -6.26 -12.48
CA SER A 158 6.60 -7.63 -12.99
C SER A 158 6.21 -7.68 -14.46
N ARG A 159 5.16 -6.94 -14.85
CA ARG A 159 4.68 -6.91 -16.24
C ARG A 159 5.72 -6.31 -17.18
N LEU A 160 6.37 -5.23 -16.76
CA LEU A 160 7.40 -4.52 -17.51
C LEU A 160 8.63 -5.41 -17.66
N ALA A 161 9.14 -5.96 -16.56
CA ALA A 161 10.29 -6.88 -16.56
C ALA A 161 10.08 -8.08 -17.50
N ARG A 162 8.85 -8.63 -17.50
CA ARG A 162 8.49 -9.73 -18.42
C ARG A 162 8.35 -9.28 -19.87
N ALA A 163 7.87 -8.06 -20.14
CA ALA A 163 7.80 -7.52 -21.49
C ALA A 163 9.21 -7.36 -22.12
N PHE A 164 10.19 -6.99 -21.29
CA PHE A 164 11.61 -6.93 -21.67
C PHE A 164 12.34 -8.28 -21.59
N HIS A 165 11.63 -9.38 -21.35
CA HIS A 165 12.19 -10.74 -21.30
C HIS A 165 13.36 -10.88 -20.32
N LEU A 166 13.30 -10.18 -19.19
CA LEU A 166 14.35 -10.21 -18.17
C LEU A 166 14.44 -11.58 -17.48
N ARG A 167 15.60 -11.87 -16.90
CA ARG A 167 15.82 -13.13 -16.17
C ARG A 167 15.00 -13.14 -14.88
N ARG A 168 14.72 -14.33 -14.36
CA ARG A 168 13.95 -14.51 -13.12
C ARG A 168 14.45 -13.64 -11.97
N ASN A 169 15.76 -13.56 -11.74
CA ASN A 169 16.32 -12.75 -10.65
C ASN A 169 16.10 -11.25 -10.86
N ASP A 170 16.18 -10.78 -12.10
CA ASP A 170 15.95 -9.37 -12.44
C ASP A 170 14.46 -9.00 -12.29
N VAL A 171 13.55 -9.92 -12.65
CA VAL A 171 12.10 -9.76 -12.41
C VAL A 171 11.82 -9.65 -10.91
N ARG A 172 12.38 -10.56 -10.11
CA ARG A 172 12.26 -10.54 -8.64
C ARG A 172 12.74 -9.23 -8.03
N MET A 173 13.89 -8.76 -8.49
CA MET A 173 14.48 -7.50 -8.03
C MET A 173 13.63 -6.28 -8.43
N LEU A 174 13.12 -6.23 -9.68
CA LEU A 174 12.23 -5.14 -10.11
C LEU A 174 10.87 -5.15 -9.40
N VAL A 175 10.32 -6.33 -9.07
CA VAL A 175 9.12 -6.44 -8.21
C VAL A 175 9.36 -5.80 -6.86
N GLY A 176 10.53 -6.05 -6.24
CA GLY A 176 10.96 -5.37 -5.02
C GLY A 176 11.13 -3.87 -5.20
N CYS A 177 11.72 -3.41 -6.31
CA CYS A 177 11.82 -1.98 -6.65
C CYS A 177 10.44 -1.32 -6.79
N GLY A 178 9.47 -2.02 -7.38
CA GLY A 178 8.09 -1.54 -7.49
C GLY A 178 7.42 -1.35 -6.13
N ALA A 179 7.59 -2.31 -5.21
CA ALA A 179 7.10 -2.17 -3.84
C ALA A 179 7.82 -1.04 -3.09
N ALA A 180 9.14 -0.95 -3.24
CA ALA A 180 9.95 0.09 -2.60
C ALA A 180 9.55 1.49 -3.08
N GLY A 181 9.43 1.67 -4.40
CA GLY A 181 8.94 2.91 -5.00
C GLY A 181 7.53 3.26 -4.52
N ALA A 182 6.63 2.30 -4.47
CA ALA A 182 5.26 2.55 -4.05
C ALA A 182 5.15 3.04 -2.59
N ILE A 183 5.88 2.41 -1.66
CA ILE A 183 5.94 2.85 -0.26
C ILE A 183 6.67 4.19 -0.13
N ALA A 184 7.76 4.40 -0.86
CA ALA A 184 8.48 5.67 -0.89
C ALA A 184 7.59 6.84 -1.33
N ALA A 185 6.79 6.63 -2.39
CA ALA A 185 5.82 7.61 -2.88
C ALA A 185 4.66 7.86 -1.91
N ALA A 186 4.18 6.82 -1.23
CA ALA A 186 3.03 6.92 -0.33
C ALA A 186 3.32 7.77 0.93
N PHE A 187 4.58 7.73 1.40
CA PHE A 187 4.97 8.33 2.67
C PHE A 187 6.03 9.42 2.55
N ASP A 188 6.44 9.75 1.31
CA ASP A 188 7.57 10.64 1.03
C ASP A 188 8.83 10.23 1.83
N ALA A 189 9.08 8.92 1.84
CA ALA A 189 10.14 8.31 2.64
C ALA A 189 10.92 7.27 1.82
N PRO A 190 11.86 7.71 0.95
CA PRO A 190 12.64 6.82 0.09
C PRO A 190 13.36 5.70 0.83
N LEU A 191 13.95 6.01 2.00
CA LEU A 191 14.65 5.01 2.82
C LEU A 191 13.68 3.96 3.36
N THR A 192 12.54 4.38 3.92
CA THR A 192 11.50 3.46 4.40
C THR A 192 11.00 2.55 3.28
N GLY A 193 10.76 3.09 2.08
CA GLY A 193 10.39 2.30 0.91
C GLY A 193 11.48 1.30 0.50
N ALA A 194 12.74 1.72 0.46
CA ALA A 194 13.85 0.83 0.13
C ALA A 194 13.96 -0.35 1.11
N PHE A 195 13.92 -0.09 2.42
CA PHE A 195 13.95 -1.14 3.44
C PHE A 195 12.72 -2.05 3.36
N TYR A 196 11.53 -1.51 3.10
CA TYR A 196 10.34 -2.33 2.83
C TYR A 196 10.57 -3.30 1.68
N GLY A 197 11.15 -2.83 0.57
CA GLY A 197 11.49 -3.67 -0.59
C GLY A 197 12.53 -4.75 -0.26
N PHE A 198 13.57 -4.42 0.51
CA PHE A 198 14.61 -5.37 0.91
C PHE A 198 14.09 -6.46 1.85
N GLU A 199 13.37 -6.08 2.90
CA GLU A 199 12.99 -6.99 3.98
C GLU A 199 11.80 -7.86 3.63
N LEU A 200 10.74 -7.25 3.07
CA LEU A 200 9.49 -7.96 2.88
C LEU A 200 9.39 -8.64 1.52
N VAL A 201 9.87 -7.98 0.45
CA VAL A 201 9.68 -8.51 -0.91
C VAL A 201 10.88 -9.29 -1.39
N ILE A 202 12.09 -8.70 -1.38
CA ILE A 202 13.30 -9.33 -1.91
C ILE A 202 13.83 -10.40 -0.94
N GLY A 203 13.87 -10.10 0.35
CA GLY A 203 14.33 -10.98 1.43
C GLY A 203 15.85 -11.13 1.53
N ILE A 204 16.64 -10.30 0.82
CA ILE A 204 18.12 -10.37 0.82
C ILE A 204 18.72 -8.97 0.69
N TYR A 205 19.67 -8.66 1.57
CA TYR A 205 20.54 -7.50 1.48
C TYR A 205 21.77 -7.83 0.62
N SER A 206 21.82 -7.28 -0.59
CA SER A 206 22.98 -7.38 -1.47
C SER A 206 23.38 -6.00 -1.96
N VAL A 207 24.68 -5.70 -1.94
CA VAL A 207 25.25 -4.44 -2.46
C VAL A 207 24.78 -4.17 -3.90
N ALA A 208 24.64 -5.22 -4.72
CA ALA A 208 24.18 -5.10 -6.10
C ALA A 208 22.72 -4.61 -6.22
N ASN A 209 21.89 -4.82 -5.18
CA ASN A 209 20.49 -4.41 -5.19
C ASN A 209 20.28 -2.99 -4.63
N VAL A 210 21.28 -2.41 -3.96
CA VAL A 210 21.19 -1.06 -3.35
C VAL A 210 20.87 -0.02 -4.41
N ALA A 211 21.69 0.06 -5.46
CA ALA A 211 21.51 1.06 -6.52
C ALA A 211 20.12 1.03 -7.17
N PRO A 212 19.60 -0.11 -7.69
CA PRO A 212 18.29 -0.12 -8.34
C PRO A 212 17.14 0.16 -7.37
N VAL A 213 17.14 -0.43 -6.17
CA VAL A 213 16.04 -0.23 -5.19
C VAL A 213 15.99 1.23 -4.72
N MET A 214 17.14 1.82 -4.39
CA MET A 214 17.21 3.24 -4.01
C MET A 214 16.79 4.16 -5.17
N THR A 215 17.21 3.85 -6.40
CA THR A 215 16.81 4.63 -7.58
C THR A 215 15.30 4.59 -7.78
N ALA A 216 14.67 3.42 -7.63
CA ALA A 216 13.22 3.30 -7.72
C ALA A 216 12.51 4.09 -6.60
N ALA A 217 12.98 3.98 -5.36
CA ALA A 217 12.42 4.70 -4.22
C ALA A 217 12.50 6.23 -4.40
N ILE A 218 13.68 6.76 -4.76
CA ILE A 218 13.88 8.19 -5.00
C ILE A 218 13.04 8.67 -6.19
N ALA A 219 13.07 7.95 -7.32
CA ALA A 219 12.29 8.31 -8.49
C ALA A 219 10.78 8.35 -8.19
N ALA A 220 10.29 7.43 -7.36
CA ALA A 220 8.89 7.39 -6.96
C ALA A 220 8.49 8.57 -6.08
N SER A 221 9.29 8.92 -5.07
CA SER A 221 9.04 10.09 -4.21
C SER A 221 9.06 11.39 -4.99
N LEU A 222 10.08 11.61 -5.83
CA LEU A 222 10.14 12.79 -6.71
C LEU A 222 8.95 12.86 -7.67
N THR A 223 8.54 11.72 -8.21
CA THR A 223 7.36 11.68 -9.09
C THR A 223 6.09 12.00 -8.31
N ALA A 224 5.92 11.47 -7.11
CA ALA A 224 4.77 11.76 -6.27
C ALA A 224 4.68 13.25 -5.93
N GLU A 225 5.80 13.87 -5.57
CA GLU A 225 5.93 15.32 -5.33
C GLU A 225 5.55 16.13 -6.58
N MET A 226 6.06 15.76 -7.77
CA MET A 226 5.72 16.41 -9.04
C MET A 226 4.23 16.37 -9.38
N PHE A 227 3.54 15.29 -9.00
CA PHE A 227 2.08 15.16 -9.20
C PHE A 227 1.24 15.78 -8.08
N GLY A 228 1.86 16.54 -7.16
CA GLY A 228 1.17 17.16 -6.04
C GLY A 228 0.70 16.15 -5.00
N GLY A 229 1.39 15.02 -4.86
CA GLY A 229 1.23 14.14 -3.71
C GLY A 229 1.41 14.98 -2.46
N VAL A 230 0.43 14.93 -1.56
CA VAL A 230 0.47 15.70 -0.31
C VAL A 230 1.03 14.77 0.77
N PRO A 231 2.35 14.80 1.02
CA PRO A 231 2.89 14.09 2.16
C PRO A 231 2.22 14.61 3.43
N PHE A 232 2.15 13.75 4.44
CA PHE A 232 1.65 14.11 5.75
C PHE A 232 2.79 13.93 6.75
N PRO A 233 3.88 14.74 6.63
CA PRO A 233 5.05 14.60 7.47
C PRO A 233 4.79 15.19 8.85
N LEU A 234 5.35 14.53 9.86
CA LEU A 234 5.32 14.99 11.24
C LEU A 234 6.64 15.70 11.52
N GLU A 235 6.63 17.03 11.55
CA GLU A 235 7.82 17.83 11.85
C GLU A 235 7.95 18.02 13.37
N LEU A 236 9.05 17.54 13.93
CA LEU A 236 9.38 17.71 15.35
C LEU A 236 10.49 18.75 15.49
N SER A 237 10.17 19.92 16.03
CA SER A 237 11.14 20.97 16.32
C SER A 237 11.63 20.90 17.77
N GLY A 238 12.94 21.01 17.99
CA GLY A 238 13.51 21.21 19.33
C GLY A 238 13.56 19.96 20.20
N LEU A 239 13.98 18.82 19.65
CA LEU A 239 14.23 17.62 20.45
C LEU A 239 15.39 17.85 21.43
N PRO A 240 15.26 17.48 22.72
CA PRO A 240 16.35 17.57 23.67
C PRO A 240 17.48 16.61 23.29
N ASN A 241 18.70 16.91 23.74
CA ASN A 241 19.83 16.00 23.55
C ASN A 241 19.56 14.67 24.25
N LEU A 242 19.74 13.57 23.53
CA LEU A 242 19.64 12.23 24.08
C LEU A 242 20.80 11.97 25.03
N THR A 243 20.49 11.57 26.26
CA THR A 243 21.44 11.01 27.22
C THR A 243 21.30 9.49 27.28
N ALA A 244 22.21 8.82 27.99
CA ALA A 244 22.21 7.36 28.08
C ALA A 244 20.94 6.81 28.77
N SER A 245 20.30 7.59 29.66
CA SER A 245 19.13 7.15 30.42
C SER A 245 17.86 7.09 29.57
N GLU A 246 17.71 7.92 28.54
CA GLU A 246 16.52 7.89 27.68
C GLU A 246 16.46 6.66 26.77
N TYR A 247 17.56 5.94 26.56
CA TYR A 247 17.53 4.69 25.78
C TYR A 247 16.70 3.59 26.45
N VAL A 248 16.63 3.54 27.78
CA VAL A 248 15.86 2.52 28.50
C VAL A 248 14.35 2.64 28.20
N PRO A 249 13.72 3.83 28.33
CA PRO A 249 12.36 4.05 27.85
C PRO A 249 12.13 3.65 26.38
N PHE A 250 13.07 3.96 25.47
CA PHE A 250 12.91 3.58 24.06
C PHE A 250 12.97 2.06 23.82
N LEU A 251 13.84 1.35 24.54
CA LEU A 251 13.89 -0.11 24.51
C LEU A 251 12.57 -0.72 25.03
N LEU A 252 12.04 -0.17 26.13
CA LEU A 252 10.74 -0.59 26.66
C LEU A 252 9.60 -0.30 25.67
N LEU A 253 9.60 0.86 25.03
CA LEU A 253 8.64 1.18 23.97
C LEU A 253 8.73 0.21 22.79
N GLY A 254 9.94 -0.17 22.38
CA GLY A 254 10.15 -1.20 21.33
C GLY A 254 9.58 -2.56 21.73
N LEU A 255 9.81 -3.00 22.97
CA LEU A 255 9.25 -4.25 23.49
C LEU A 255 7.71 -4.19 23.57
N LEU A 256 7.15 -3.08 24.04
CA LEU A 256 5.71 -2.86 24.10
C LEU A 256 5.09 -2.83 22.70
N GLY A 257 5.75 -2.19 21.73
CA GLY A 257 5.35 -2.19 20.32
C GLY A 257 5.37 -3.58 19.71
N GLY A 258 6.39 -4.39 20.01
CA GLY A 258 6.46 -5.80 19.62
C GLY A 258 5.33 -6.64 20.23
N ALA A 259 5.07 -6.49 21.53
CA ALA A 259 3.98 -7.16 22.22
C ALA A 259 2.60 -6.76 21.66
N ALA A 260 2.39 -5.46 21.40
CA ALA A 260 1.17 -4.95 20.77
C ALA A 260 0.99 -5.50 19.35
N SER A 261 2.08 -5.63 18.58
CA SER A 261 2.06 -6.24 17.24
C SER A 261 1.63 -7.71 17.29
N ILE A 262 2.13 -8.48 18.26
CA ILE A 262 1.69 -9.86 18.49
C ILE A 262 0.21 -9.89 18.89
N ALA A 263 -0.20 -9.02 19.80
CA ALA A 263 -1.59 -8.94 20.26
C ALA A 263 -2.57 -8.65 19.09
N ILE A 264 -2.24 -7.72 18.19
CA ILE A 264 -3.11 -7.43 17.04
C ILE A 264 -3.16 -8.60 16.04
N MET A 265 -2.05 -9.29 15.78
CA MET A 265 -2.03 -10.49 14.93
C MET A 265 -2.95 -11.59 15.48
N HIS A 266 -2.89 -11.81 16.79
CA HIS A 266 -3.80 -12.75 17.47
C HIS A 266 -5.25 -12.27 17.44
N LEU A 267 -5.51 -10.98 17.63
CA LEU A 267 -6.86 -10.42 17.63
C LEU A 267 -7.53 -10.56 16.26
N VAL A 268 -6.82 -10.25 15.17
CA VAL A 268 -7.29 -10.49 13.79
C VAL A 268 -7.69 -11.96 13.62
N SER A 269 -6.82 -12.88 14.05
CA SER A 269 -7.06 -14.33 13.96
C SER A 269 -8.23 -14.80 14.84
N ILE A 270 -8.49 -14.14 15.97
CA ILE A 270 -9.65 -14.41 16.83
C ILE A 270 -10.93 -13.97 16.12
N VAL A 271 -10.97 -12.75 15.59
CA VAL A 271 -12.12 -12.23 14.84
C VAL A 271 -12.47 -13.15 13.67
N GLU A 272 -11.48 -13.53 12.86
CA GLU A 272 -11.67 -14.47 11.75
C GLU A 272 -12.29 -15.79 12.22
N ARG A 273 -11.73 -16.39 13.28
CA ARG A 273 -12.24 -17.65 13.85
C ARG A 273 -13.65 -17.52 14.41
N VAL A 274 -14.02 -16.37 14.96
CA VAL A 274 -15.39 -16.10 15.42
C VAL A 274 -16.35 -16.10 14.23
N PHE A 275 -16.04 -15.40 13.14
CA PHE A 275 -16.88 -15.41 11.93
C PHE A 275 -17.01 -16.80 11.32
N VAL A 276 -15.91 -17.58 11.28
CA VAL A 276 -15.92 -18.97 10.80
C VAL A 276 -16.77 -19.86 11.71
N ARG A 277 -16.63 -19.75 13.04
CA ARG A 277 -17.40 -20.53 14.01
C ARG A 277 -18.90 -20.24 13.93
N LEU A 278 -19.26 -18.97 13.69
CA LEU A 278 -20.65 -18.55 13.47
C LEU A 278 -21.19 -18.96 12.09
N SER A 279 -20.40 -19.64 11.25
CA SER A 279 -20.78 -20.09 9.90
C SER A 279 -21.26 -18.95 8.99
N ILE A 280 -20.75 -17.74 9.20
CA ILE A 280 -21.07 -16.58 8.37
C ILE A 280 -20.29 -16.72 7.05
N ASP A 281 -20.99 -16.66 5.91
CA ASP A 281 -20.35 -16.74 4.58
C ASP A 281 -19.40 -15.55 4.38
N ALA A 282 -18.24 -15.82 3.75
CA ALA A 282 -17.18 -14.84 3.52
C ALA A 282 -17.63 -13.58 2.75
N SER A 283 -18.73 -13.64 2.00
CA SER A 283 -19.31 -12.47 1.32
C SER A 283 -20.09 -11.54 2.24
N VAL A 284 -20.52 -11.99 3.42
CA VAL A 284 -21.32 -11.18 4.35
C VAL A 284 -20.47 -10.63 5.50
N ARG A 285 -19.35 -11.29 5.81
CA ARG A 285 -18.46 -10.89 6.91
C ARG A 285 -17.99 -9.42 6.81
N PRO A 286 -17.54 -8.89 5.66
CA PRO A 286 -17.03 -7.51 5.60
C PRO A 286 -18.13 -6.48 5.85
N PHE A 287 -19.37 -6.78 5.45
CA PHE A 287 -20.54 -5.93 5.77
C PHE A 287 -20.76 -5.84 7.28
N ILE A 288 -20.72 -6.98 7.99
CA ILE A 288 -20.87 -7.03 9.45
C ILE A 288 -19.69 -6.32 10.14
N GLY A 289 -18.46 -6.57 9.69
CA GLY A 289 -17.28 -5.88 10.18
C GLY A 289 -17.39 -4.36 10.00
N GLY A 290 -17.86 -3.92 8.84
CA GLY A 290 -18.13 -2.52 8.53
C GLY A 290 -19.16 -1.88 9.46
N ILE A 291 -20.21 -2.59 9.88
CA ILE A 291 -21.14 -2.09 10.90
C ILE A 291 -20.40 -1.79 12.21
N PHE A 292 -19.60 -2.72 12.71
CA PHE A 292 -18.85 -2.52 13.95
C PHE A 292 -17.82 -1.39 13.83
N VAL A 293 -17.10 -1.31 12.71
CA VAL A 293 -16.15 -0.21 12.46
C VAL A 293 -16.87 1.14 12.41
N GLY A 294 -18.05 1.20 11.77
CA GLY A 294 -18.90 2.38 11.76
C GLY A 294 -19.35 2.82 13.15
N LEU A 295 -19.79 1.86 13.99
CA LEU A 295 -20.15 2.13 15.39
C LEU A 295 -18.96 2.66 16.20
N LEU A 296 -17.75 2.13 15.99
CA LEU A 296 -16.54 2.68 16.60
C LEU A 296 -16.22 4.09 16.08
N GLY A 297 -16.49 4.35 14.79
CA GLY A 297 -16.35 5.68 14.18
C GLY A 297 -17.28 6.74 14.77
N LEU A 298 -18.46 6.36 15.27
CA LEU A 298 -19.34 7.26 16.03
C LEU A 298 -18.75 7.69 17.37
N VAL A 299 -17.95 6.82 18.00
CA VAL A 299 -17.22 7.17 19.24
C VAL A 299 -16.08 8.13 18.91
N THR A 300 -15.29 7.83 17.88
CA THR A 300 -14.22 8.72 17.41
C THR A 300 -13.83 8.40 15.96
N PRO A 301 -13.84 9.38 15.03
CA PRO A 301 -13.41 9.16 13.65
C PRO A 301 -11.94 8.74 13.51
N GLN A 302 -11.13 8.93 14.55
CA GLN A 302 -9.71 8.58 14.58
C GLN A 302 -9.44 7.09 14.29
N VAL A 303 -10.43 6.22 14.52
CA VAL A 303 -10.32 4.78 14.25
C VAL A 303 -10.50 4.44 12.77
N LEU A 304 -10.99 5.35 11.94
CA LEU A 304 -11.28 5.07 10.53
C LEU A 304 -10.03 5.18 9.64
N SER A 305 -10.08 4.55 8.46
CA SER A 305 -9.02 4.57 7.43
C SER A 305 -7.62 4.24 7.99
N SER A 306 -6.56 4.80 7.41
CA SER A 306 -5.16 4.51 7.76
C SER A 306 -4.69 5.08 9.11
N GLY A 307 -5.45 6.00 9.73
CA GLY A 307 -5.08 6.58 11.03
C GLY A 307 -4.00 7.68 11.01
N HIS A 308 -3.43 8.04 9.85
CA HIS A 308 -2.38 9.07 9.77
C HIS A 308 -2.83 10.45 10.27
N GLY A 309 -4.10 10.80 10.02
CA GLY A 309 -4.75 12.01 10.53
C GLY A 309 -4.84 12.05 12.06
N ALA A 310 -5.13 10.90 12.68
CA ALA A 310 -5.20 10.77 14.13
C ALA A 310 -3.84 11.07 14.77
N LEU A 311 -2.75 10.52 14.23
CA LEU A 311 -1.40 10.79 14.73
C LEU A 311 -1.10 12.29 14.81
N HIS A 312 -1.31 13.04 13.72
CA HIS A 312 -1.00 14.47 13.69
C HIS A 312 -1.85 15.26 14.67
N ARG A 313 -3.13 14.90 14.80
CA ARG A 313 -4.01 15.51 15.78
C ARG A 313 -3.54 15.24 17.21
N GLU A 314 -3.24 14.00 17.55
CA GLU A 314 -2.86 13.64 18.92
C GLU A 314 -1.58 14.37 19.33
N PHE A 315 -0.62 14.51 18.40
CA PHE A 315 0.56 15.34 18.60
C PHE A 315 0.23 16.84 18.71
N ALA A 316 -0.62 17.39 17.85
CA ALA A 316 -0.96 18.81 17.86
C ALA A 316 -1.73 19.24 19.13
N MET A 317 -2.62 18.38 19.62
CA MET A 317 -3.50 18.67 20.75
C MET A 317 -2.88 18.34 22.11
N ASN A 318 -1.75 17.62 22.15
CA ASN A 318 -1.07 17.19 23.38
C ASN A 318 -2.03 16.52 24.38
N TYR A 319 -2.82 15.56 23.90
CA TYR A 319 -3.79 14.88 24.76
C TYR A 319 -3.14 14.11 25.90
N ALA A 320 -3.87 13.99 27.00
CA ALA A 320 -3.45 13.19 28.14
C ALA A 320 -3.37 11.70 27.77
N LEU A 321 -2.46 10.97 28.41
CA LEU A 321 -2.22 9.54 28.16
C LEU A 321 -3.48 8.67 28.14
N PRO A 322 -4.51 8.86 29.00
CA PRO A 322 -5.73 8.06 28.94
C PRO A 322 -6.50 8.19 27.61
N VAL A 323 -6.51 9.38 27.01
CA VAL A 323 -7.18 9.64 25.73
C VAL A 323 -6.43 8.93 24.61
N VAL A 324 -5.11 9.12 24.54
CA VAL A 324 -4.24 8.43 23.56
C VAL A 324 -4.38 6.91 23.67
N ALA A 325 -4.36 6.38 24.91
CA ALA A 325 -4.52 4.95 25.16
C ALA A 325 -5.90 4.43 24.71
N SER A 326 -6.97 5.18 24.95
CA SER A 326 -8.32 4.82 24.50
C SER A 326 -8.42 4.78 22.97
N VAL A 327 -7.90 5.79 22.27
CA VAL A 327 -7.86 5.82 20.80
C VAL A 327 -7.05 4.65 20.27
N PHE A 328 -5.90 4.36 20.89
CA PHE A 328 -5.05 3.22 20.52
C PHE A 328 -5.81 1.90 20.62
N VAL A 329 -6.49 1.62 21.74
CA VAL A 329 -7.29 0.39 21.90
C VAL A 329 -8.43 0.32 20.89
N LEU A 330 -9.18 1.41 20.69
CA LEU A 330 -10.27 1.44 19.71
C LEU A 330 -9.75 1.23 18.27
N LYS A 331 -8.58 1.79 17.94
CA LYS A 331 -7.94 1.60 16.63
C LYS A 331 -7.50 0.15 16.43
N LEU A 332 -6.90 -0.48 17.44
CA LEU A 332 -6.55 -1.91 17.38
C LEU A 332 -7.79 -2.78 17.15
N ALA A 333 -8.88 -2.50 17.86
CA ALA A 333 -10.15 -3.21 17.69
C ALA A 333 -10.72 -3.02 16.29
N ALA A 334 -10.81 -1.77 15.81
CA ALA A 334 -11.34 -1.46 14.48
C ALA A 334 -10.50 -2.11 13.36
N SER A 335 -9.17 -2.07 13.46
CA SER A 335 -8.28 -2.70 12.49
C SER A 335 -8.40 -4.22 12.49
N ALA A 336 -8.48 -4.85 13.68
CA ALA A 336 -8.66 -6.29 13.79
C ALA A 336 -10.02 -6.76 13.27
N ILE A 337 -11.08 -5.99 13.53
CA ILE A 337 -12.42 -6.26 12.97
C ILE A 337 -12.39 -6.13 11.45
N SER A 338 -11.79 -5.06 10.92
CA SER A 338 -11.71 -4.83 9.48
C SER A 338 -11.03 -6.00 8.78
N LEU A 339 -9.80 -6.35 9.19
CA LEU A 339 -9.01 -7.43 8.58
C LEU A 339 -9.60 -8.83 8.85
N GLY A 340 -10.05 -9.10 10.08
CA GLY A 340 -10.60 -10.41 10.44
C GLY A 340 -11.96 -10.70 9.81
N SER A 341 -12.67 -9.67 9.36
CA SER A 341 -13.93 -9.79 8.63
C SER A 341 -13.78 -10.00 7.13
N GLY A 342 -12.58 -9.81 6.57
CA GLY A 342 -12.29 -9.96 5.13
C GLY A 342 -12.06 -8.64 4.43
#